data_AF-K9WLH0-F1
#
_entry.id   AF-K9WLH0-F1
#
_cell.length_a   1.000
_cell.length_b   1.000
_cell.length_c   1.000
_cell.angle_alpha   90.00
_cell.angle_beta   90.00
_cell.angle_gamma   90.00
#
_symmetry.space_group_name_H-M   'P 1'
#
loop_
_entity.id
_entity.type
_entity.pdbx_description
1 polymer ?
#
loop_
_entity_poly.entity_id
_entity_poly.type
_entity_poly.pdbx_seq_one_letter_code
_entity_poly.pdbx_strand_id
1 'polypeptide(L)'
;MLKSVVLALVSLGLVILTTLALAPAGAATSNSETYIWSFASLDSNQLVCKQVVMHPERSLQRRSSQEQVVQMNSISKIVSDRYCANSAKPYIAGR
;
A
#
# COMPACT_ATOMS: atom_id res chain seq x y z
N MET A 1 17.23 -13.10 50.31
CA MET A 1 16.15 -12.15 49.94
C MET A 1 16.56 -11.23 48.80
N LEU A 2 17.69 -10.54 48.88
CA LEU A 2 18.14 -9.62 47.81
C LEU A 2 18.25 -10.30 46.43
N LYS A 3 18.77 -11.53 46.40
CA LYS A 3 18.98 -12.30 45.16
C LYS A 3 17.67 -12.65 44.45
N SER A 4 16.63 -13.01 45.19
CA SER A 4 15.30 -13.29 44.65
C SER A 4 14.59 -12.02 44.18
N VAL A 5 14.80 -10.88 44.85
CA VAL A 5 14.29 -9.57 44.43
C VAL A 5 14.91 -9.12 43.11
N VAL A 6 16.23 -9.29 42.95
CA VAL A 6 16.93 -8.96 41.69
C VAL A 6 16.43 -9.83 40.54
N LEU A 7 16.25 -11.14 40.75
CA LEU A 7 15.70 -12.03 39.73
C LEU A 7 14.28 -11.63 39.29
N ALA A 8 13.43 -11.21 40.24
CA ALA A 8 12.08 -10.75 39.92
C ALA A 8 12.07 -9.42 39.14
N LEU A 9 13.00 -8.51 39.43
CA LEU A 9 13.15 -7.25 38.70
C LEU A 9 13.65 -7.48 37.26
N VAL A 10 14.60 -8.39 37.08
CA VAL A 10 15.13 -8.72 35.76
C VAL A 10 14.07 -9.40 34.90
N SER A 11 13.30 -10.35 35.45
CA SER A 11 12.23 -11.01 34.72
C SER A 11 11.10 -10.06 34.35
N LEU A 12 10.72 -9.16 35.28
CA LEU A 12 9.72 -8.14 35.02
C LEU A 12 10.19 -7.15 33.93
N GLY A 13 11.46 -6.73 33.98
CA GLY A 13 12.06 -5.88 32.95
C GLY A 13 12.06 -6.55 31.57
N LEU A 14 12.36 -7.85 31.51
CA LEU A 14 12.34 -8.62 30.26
C LEU A 14 10.94 -8.71 29.65
N VAL A 15 9.92 -8.92 30.47
CA VAL A 15 8.51 -9.00 30.04
C VAL A 15 8.02 -7.65 29.52
N ILE A 16 8.41 -6.54 30.16
CA ILE A 16 8.04 -5.19 29.70
C ILE A 16 8.72 -4.89 28.36
N LEU A 17 10.00 -5.24 28.21
CA LEU A 17 10.75 -5.06 26.96
C LEU A 17 10.15 -5.85 25.79
N THR A 18 9.76 -7.10 26.02
CA THR A 18 9.15 -7.92 24.96
C THR A 18 7.74 -7.44 24.62
N THR A 19 6.93 -7.07 25.60
CA THR A 19 5.55 -6.61 25.34
C THR A 19 5.48 -5.24 24.65
N LEU A 20 6.38 -4.30 24.97
CA LEU A 20 6.41 -2.99 24.30
C LEU A 20 7.10 -3.02 22.93
N ALA A 21 8.10 -3.89 22.73
CA ALA A 21 8.79 -3.99 21.45
C ALA A 21 7.96 -4.68 20.34
N LEU A 22 6.85 -5.35 20.71
CA LEU A 22 5.96 -6.04 19.78
C LEU A 22 4.78 -5.21 19.28
N ALA A 23 4.74 -3.89 19.54
CA ALA A 23 3.75 -3.04 18.88
C ALA A 23 3.90 -3.21 17.36
N PRO A 24 2.89 -3.74 16.64
CA PRO A 24 3.00 -3.92 15.20
C PRO A 24 3.19 -2.53 14.61
N ALA A 25 4.30 -2.33 13.90
CA ALA A 25 4.47 -1.15 13.09
C ALA A 25 3.27 -1.11 12.14
N GLY A 26 2.34 -0.18 12.39
CA GLY A 26 1.19 0.01 11.53
C GLY A 26 1.72 0.34 10.16
N ALA A 27 1.74 -0.64 9.26
CA ALA A 27 2.05 -0.42 7.86
C ALA A 27 0.93 0.49 7.35
N ALA A 28 1.22 1.79 7.29
CA ALA A 28 0.30 2.75 6.74
C ALA A 28 0.12 2.39 5.26
N THR A 29 -0.98 1.72 4.92
CA THR A 29 -1.39 1.51 3.53
C THR A 29 -1.86 2.85 2.99
N SER A 30 -0.92 3.70 2.60
CA SER A 30 -1.23 5.01 2.02
C SER A 30 -1.95 4.82 0.69
N ASN A 31 -2.91 5.70 0.39
CA ASN A 31 -3.51 5.76 -0.95
C ASN A 31 -2.39 5.97 -1.97
N SER A 32 -2.26 5.07 -2.94
CA SER A 32 -1.28 5.21 -4.01
C SER A 32 -1.92 5.90 -5.20
N GLU A 33 -1.32 6.99 -5.63
CA GLU A 33 -1.70 7.73 -6.82
C GLU A 33 -0.69 7.45 -7.94
N THR A 34 -1.18 7.13 -9.13
CA THR A 34 -0.35 6.91 -10.31
C THR A 34 -0.93 7.59 -11.55
N TYR A 35 -0.05 7.96 -12.47
CA TYR A 35 -0.40 8.60 -13.74
C TYR A 35 0.01 7.72 -14.89
N ILE A 36 -0.97 7.27 -15.67
CA ILE A 36 -0.74 6.32 -16.76
C ILE A 36 -1.42 6.77 -18.04
N TRP A 37 -0.82 6.38 -19.16
CA TRP A 37 -1.47 6.46 -20.45
C TRP A 37 -2.46 5.30 -20.60
N SER A 38 -3.71 5.61 -20.95
CA SER A 38 -4.76 4.62 -21.14
C SER A 38 -5.82 5.14 -22.12
N PHE A 39 -6.67 4.25 -22.62
CA PHE A 39 -7.80 4.66 -23.46
C PHE A 39 -8.84 5.43 -22.65
N ALA A 40 -9.51 6.41 -23.26
CA ALA A 40 -10.51 7.25 -22.58
C ALA A 40 -11.64 6.42 -21.96
N SER A 41 -12.12 5.41 -22.68
CA SER A 41 -13.07 4.38 -22.26
C SER A 41 -12.71 3.04 -22.92
N LEU A 42 -13.39 1.95 -22.54
CA LEU A 42 -13.15 0.61 -23.09
C LEU A 42 -13.27 0.54 -24.62
N ASP A 43 -14.20 1.32 -25.19
CA ASP A 43 -14.48 1.34 -26.63
C ASP A 43 -13.79 2.51 -27.36
N SER A 44 -12.94 3.27 -26.67
CA SER A 44 -12.28 4.43 -27.26
C SER A 44 -10.89 4.07 -27.76
N ASN A 45 -10.56 4.48 -28.99
CA ASN A 45 -9.20 4.44 -29.50
C ASN A 45 -8.38 5.69 -29.12
N GLN A 46 -8.98 6.63 -28.37
CA GLN A 46 -8.31 7.84 -27.95
C GLN A 46 -7.46 7.57 -26.70
N LEU A 47 -6.15 7.75 -26.85
CA LEU A 47 -5.18 7.56 -25.78
C LEU A 47 -5.00 8.85 -24.98
N VAL A 48 -5.25 8.79 -23.67
CA VAL A 48 -5.28 9.92 -22.74
C VAL A 48 -4.49 9.64 -21.48
N CYS A 49 -4.01 10.68 -20.80
CA CYS A 49 -3.41 10.54 -19.49
C CYS A 49 -4.49 10.40 -18.41
N LYS A 50 -4.40 9.37 -17.57
CA LYS A 50 -5.32 9.12 -16.46
C LYS A 50 -4.59 9.14 -15.13
N GLN A 51 -5.17 9.83 -14.16
CA GLN A 51 -4.83 9.68 -12.76
C GLN A 51 -5.64 8.53 -12.19
N VAL A 52 -4.96 7.54 -11.62
CA VAL A 52 -5.57 6.40 -10.93
C VAL A 52 -5.21 6.50 -9.46
N VAL A 53 -6.23 6.60 -8.61
CA VAL A 53 -6.06 6.61 -7.15
C VAL A 53 -6.57 5.29 -6.61
N MET A 54 -5.68 4.51 -6.02
CA MET A 54 -6.00 3.23 -5.39
C MET A 54 -6.23 3.45 -3.89
N HIS A 55 -7.42 3.08 -3.44
CA HIS A 55 -7.85 3.14 -2.06
C HIS A 55 -7.92 1.71 -1.50
N PRO A 56 -7.09 1.35 -0.52
CA PRO A 56 -7.23 0.08 0.19
C PRO A 56 -8.51 0.11 1.04
N GLU A 57 -9.50 -0.71 0.72
CA GLU A 57 -10.78 -0.72 1.45
C GLU A 57 -10.73 -1.61 2.69
N ARG A 58 -10.22 -2.85 2.55
CA ARG A 58 -10.12 -3.82 3.65
C ARG A 58 -8.96 -4.78 3.42
N SER A 59 -8.20 -5.07 4.47
CA SER A 59 -7.27 -6.20 4.41
C SER A 59 -8.06 -7.50 4.42
N LEU A 60 -7.93 -8.30 3.37
CA LEU A 60 -8.39 -9.69 3.39
C LEU A 60 -7.39 -10.45 4.26
N GLN A 61 -7.80 -10.75 5.49
CA GLN A 61 -6.97 -11.44 6.47
C GLN A 61 -6.72 -12.87 5.98
N ARG A 62 -5.59 -13.09 5.29
CA ARG A 62 -5.14 -14.44 4.95
C ARG A 62 -4.43 -14.99 6.18
N ARG A 63 -5.01 -16.04 6.78
CA ARG A 63 -4.60 -16.63 8.07
C ARG A 63 -3.16 -17.19 8.12
N SER A 64 -2.35 -17.11 7.06
CA SER A 64 -1.18 -17.98 6.92
C SER A 64 -0.04 -17.53 5.99
N SER A 65 0.00 -16.29 5.46
CA SER A 65 1.21 -15.85 4.74
C SER A 65 1.67 -14.49 5.22
N GLN A 66 2.98 -14.25 5.15
CA GLN A 66 3.61 -12.96 5.43
C GLN A 66 3.14 -11.84 4.48
N GLU A 67 2.25 -12.16 3.52
CA GLU A 67 1.68 -11.23 2.55
C GLU A 67 0.21 -10.98 2.86
N GLN A 68 -0.12 -9.72 3.17
CA GLN A 68 -1.48 -9.28 3.41
C GLN A 68 -2.11 -8.88 2.07
N VAL A 69 -3.09 -9.66 1.62
CA VAL A 69 -3.89 -9.30 0.45
C VAL A 69 -4.88 -8.21 0.86
N VAL A 70 -4.93 -7.09 0.13
CA VAL A 70 -5.84 -5.99 0.41
C VAL A 70 -6.80 -5.82 -0.76
N GLN A 71 -8.09 -5.68 -0.46
CA GLN A 71 -9.06 -5.30 -1.47
C GLN A 71 -8.83 -3.82 -1.83
N MET A 72 -8.53 -3.57 -3.10
CA MET A 72 -8.27 -2.24 -3.63
C MET A 72 -9.49 -1.75 -4.41
N ASN A 73 -10.00 -0.57 -4.08
CA ASN A 73 -10.89 0.19 -4.95
C ASN A 73 -10.08 1.20 -5.73
N SER A 74 -10.40 1.41 -7.01
CA SER A 74 -9.68 2.34 -7.87
C SER A 74 -10.63 3.35 -8.50
N ILE A 75 -10.31 4.63 -8.33
CA ILE A 75 -10.99 5.72 -9.03
C ILE A 75 -10.02 6.26 -10.08
N SER A 76 -10.49 6.39 -11.31
CA SER A 76 -9.70 6.99 -12.39
C SER A 76 -10.37 8.23 -12.96
N LYS A 77 -9.57 9.23 -13.32
CA LYS A 77 -10.04 10.41 -14.05
C LYS A 77 -9.03 10.82 -15.12
N ILE A 78 -9.52 11.39 -16.21
CA ILE A 78 -8.68 11.93 -17.27
C ILE A 78 -8.05 13.24 -16.75
N VAL A 79 -6.74 13.39 -16.96
CA VAL A 79 -5.96 14.55 -16.56
C VAL A 79 -5.13 15.06 -17.74
N SER A 80 -4.46 16.20 -17.55
CA SER A 80 -3.58 16.77 -18.57
C SER A 80 -2.40 15.85 -18.89
N ASP A 81 -2.04 15.77 -20.17
CA ASP A 81 -0.89 15.02 -20.69
C ASP A 81 0.43 15.35 -19.98
N ARG A 82 0.56 16.55 -19.40
CA ARG A 82 1.73 16.96 -18.61
C ARG A 82 2.06 16.01 -17.46
N TYR A 83 1.06 15.36 -16.88
CA TYR A 83 1.26 14.43 -15.75
C TYR A 83 1.86 13.10 -16.20
N CYS A 84 1.64 12.71 -17.46
CA CYS A 84 2.22 11.51 -18.06
C CYS A 84 3.42 11.84 -18.97
N ALA A 85 3.96 13.07 -18.93
CA ALA A 85 5.01 13.53 -19.83
C ALA A 85 6.30 12.70 -19.72
N ASN A 86 6.59 12.18 -18.52
CA ASN A 86 7.77 11.35 -18.25
C ASN A 86 7.48 9.84 -18.44
N SER A 87 6.25 9.47 -18.79
CA SER A 87 5.83 8.08 -18.98
C SER A 87 5.83 7.73 -20.46
N ALA A 88 6.35 6.57 -20.82
CA ALA A 88 6.33 6.09 -22.21
C ALA A 88 4.88 6.01 -22.71
N LYS A 89 4.57 6.79 -23.75
CA LYS A 89 3.24 6.76 -24.39
C LYS A 89 3.13 5.48 -25.24
N PRO A 90 2.13 4.60 -24.98
CA PRO A 90 1.89 3.44 -25.80
C PRO A 90 1.75 3.81 -27.27
N TYR A 91 2.51 3.13 -28.12
CA TYR A 91 2.38 3.26 -29.56
C TYR A 91 1.13 2.52 -30.01
N ILE A 92 0.14 3.26 -30.53
CA ILE A 92 -0.99 2.65 -31.23
C ILE A 92 -0.52 2.45 -32.67
N ALA A 93 -0.16 1.23 -33.03
CA ALA A 93 -0.02 0.84 -34.41
C ALA A 93 -1.42 0.92 -35.05
N GLY A 94 -1.70 2.01 -35.76
CA GLY A 94 -2.93 2.17 -36.53
C GLY A 94 -3.01 1.10 -37.62
N ARG A 95 -4.16 0.44 -37.68
CA ARG A 95 -4.61 -0.39 -38.80
C ARG A 95 -5.08 0.52 -39.93
#